data_AF-A0A840VFL2-F1
#
_entry.id   AF-A0A840VFL2-F1
#
_cell.length_a   1.000
_cell.length_b   1.000
_cell.length_c   1.000
_cell.angle_alpha   90.00
_cell.angle_beta   90.00
_cell.angle_gamma   90.00
#
_symmetry.space_group_name_H-M   'P 1'
#
loop_
_entity.id
_entity.type
_entity.pdbx_description
1 polymer ?
#
loop_
_entity_poly.entity_id
_entity_poly.type
_entity_poly.pdbx_seq_one_letter_code
_entity_poly.pdbx_strand_id
1 'polypeptide(L)'
;MSSQGPEITDSNEIGIRLSGLPTYEAGAVLFTYLAFPESGDEAEEQRAWAHAALCHLALQAIAAEDEAASWAPQVVKPAYPLLTESECQAALRTYEGRYHDRLRAAIIAKPFIEKALNGAPPRLPPGVTKLTLTALAEWRDKLDKPDSEAPDPKNFLTRVWRPSLPVLPAALGLNIVYTHLRRGGLATLPPVYQLLRSPEILKCIVETAQALEATVLSIPKFQIPPERLLRFRLT
;
A
#
# COMPACT_ATOMS: atom_id res chain seq x y z
N MET A 1 15.97 18.65 -41.14
CA MET A 1 14.88 17.71 -40.82
C MET A 1 15.18 17.17 -39.44
N SER A 2 14.56 17.77 -38.41
CA SER A 2 14.77 17.39 -37.01
C SER A 2 13.97 16.13 -36.71
N SER A 3 14.65 15.00 -36.48
CA SER A 3 14.02 13.81 -35.92
C SER A 3 13.81 14.04 -34.43
N GLN A 4 12.58 14.37 -34.05
CA GLN A 4 12.14 14.24 -32.66
C GLN A 4 12.21 12.75 -32.32
N GLY A 5 13.13 12.41 -31.41
CA GLY A 5 13.17 11.10 -30.77
C GLY A 5 11.95 10.92 -29.85
N PRO A 6 11.62 9.67 -29.49
CA PRO A 6 10.46 9.38 -28.67
C PRO A 6 10.60 10.04 -27.29
N GLU A 7 9.58 10.81 -26.91
CA GLU A 7 9.41 11.39 -25.57
C GLU A 7 9.34 10.27 -24.53
N ILE A 8 10.10 10.45 -23.44
CA ILE A 8 10.08 9.56 -22.27
C ILE A 8 8.69 9.68 -21.64
N THR A 9 7.86 8.67 -21.81
CA THR A 9 6.64 8.47 -21.02
C THR A 9 7.00 8.31 -19.53
N ASP A 10 6.28 9.02 -18.66
CA ASP A 10 6.47 9.04 -17.19
C ASP A 10 6.70 7.64 -16.60
N SER A 11 7.94 7.33 -16.21
CA SER A 11 8.42 5.97 -15.87
C SER A 11 7.95 5.42 -14.51
N ASN A 12 6.95 6.04 -13.87
CA ASN A 12 6.49 5.69 -12.51
C ASN A 12 4.98 5.45 -12.40
N GLU A 13 4.29 5.27 -13.53
CA GLU A 13 2.88 4.90 -13.51
C GLU A 13 2.71 3.39 -13.42
N ILE A 14 1.85 2.94 -12.49
CA ILE A 14 1.50 1.55 -12.27
C ILE A 14 0.02 1.37 -12.65
N GLY A 15 -0.22 0.66 -13.75
CA GLY A 15 -1.57 0.34 -14.23
C GLY A 15 -2.23 -0.75 -13.40
N ILE A 16 -3.41 -0.46 -12.87
CA ILE A 16 -4.30 -1.38 -12.15
C ILE A 16 -5.48 -1.72 -13.06
N ARG A 17 -5.35 -2.85 -13.75
CA ARG A 17 -6.36 -3.33 -14.70
C ARG A 17 -7.43 -4.15 -13.99
N LEU A 18 -8.62 -3.55 -13.79
CA LEU A 18 -9.76 -4.22 -13.16
C LEU A 18 -10.64 -5.00 -14.15
N SER A 19 -10.40 -4.87 -15.46
CA SER A 19 -11.13 -5.56 -16.52
C SER A 19 -10.24 -6.52 -17.30
N GLY A 20 -10.75 -7.69 -17.70
CA GLY A 20 -10.00 -8.65 -18.52
C GLY A 20 -8.87 -9.41 -17.80
N LEU A 21 -8.66 -9.17 -16.51
CA LEU A 21 -7.84 -9.99 -15.62
C LEU A 21 -8.68 -10.41 -14.40
N PRO A 22 -8.35 -11.53 -13.73
CA PRO A 22 -8.93 -11.82 -12.43
C PRO A 22 -8.61 -10.69 -11.44
N THR A 23 -9.62 -10.19 -10.73
CA THR A 23 -9.49 -9.04 -9.83
C THR A 23 -8.36 -9.21 -8.82
N TYR A 24 -8.13 -10.43 -8.33
CA TYR A 24 -7.07 -10.72 -7.36
C TYR A 24 -5.66 -10.45 -7.90
N GLU A 25 -5.42 -10.55 -9.20
CA GLU A 25 -4.11 -10.18 -9.79
C GLU A 25 -3.93 -8.66 -9.77
N ALA A 26 -4.96 -7.90 -10.14
CA ALA A 26 -4.91 -6.44 -10.08
C ALA A 26 -4.70 -5.95 -8.64
N GLY A 27 -5.38 -6.58 -7.68
CA GLY A 27 -5.14 -6.38 -6.26
C GLY A 27 -3.69 -6.70 -5.88
N ALA A 28 -3.17 -7.87 -6.30
CA ALA A 28 -1.80 -8.27 -5.97
C ALA A 28 -0.77 -7.26 -6.50
N VAL A 29 -0.95 -6.72 -7.70
CA VAL A 29 -0.11 -5.62 -8.22
C VAL A 29 -0.14 -4.41 -7.29
N LEU A 30 -1.32 -3.91 -6.92
CA LEU A 30 -1.44 -2.75 -6.03
C LEU A 30 -0.71 -2.98 -4.70
N PHE A 31 -0.98 -4.11 -4.03
CA PHE A 31 -0.45 -4.38 -2.70
C PHE A 31 1.05 -4.71 -2.72
N THR A 32 1.56 -5.36 -3.77
CA THR A 32 3.01 -5.62 -3.89
C THR A 32 3.81 -4.35 -4.10
N TYR A 33 3.39 -3.47 -5.01
CA TYR A 33 4.06 -2.18 -5.20
C TYR A 33 3.93 -1.27 -3.97
N LEU A 34 2.83 -1.37 -3.24
CA LEU A 34 2.69 -0.71 -1.94
C LEU A 34 3.78 -1.20 -0.97
N ALA A 35 3.97 -2.52 -0.82
CA ALA A 35 4.95 -3.08 0.11
C ALA A 35 6.41 -2.90 -0.34
N PHE A 36 6.68 -2.97 -1.64
CA PHE A 36 8.02 -2.95 -2.24
C PHE A 36 8.13 -1.86 -3.32
N PRO A 37 8.14 -0.57 -2.93
CA PRO A 37 8.17 0.54 -3.87
C PRO A 37 9.54 0.78 -4.52
N GLU A 38 10.59 0.15 -4.03
CA GLU A 38 11.96 0.37 -4.49
C GLU A 38 12.18 -0.15 -5.93
N SER A 39 13.03 0.51 -6.70
CA SER A 39 13.46 0.03 -8.02
C SER A 39 14.67 -0.91 -7.90
N GLY A 40 14.91 -1.73 -8.93
CA GLY A 40 16.06 -2.63 -9.03
C GLY A 40 15.69 -4.10 -8.89
N ASP A 41 16.61 -4.96 -9.29
CA ASP A 41 16.40 -6.40 -9.49
C ASP A 41 15.93 -7.11 -8.20
N GLU A 42 16.53 -6.81 -7.06
CA GLU A 42 16.14 -7.41 -5.77
C GLU A 42 14.69 -7.03 -5.40
N ALA A 43 14.30 -5.78 -5.62
CA ALA A 43 12.94 -5.32 -5.33
C ALA A 43 11.94 -5.92 -6.33
N GLU A 44 12.34 -6.12 -7.57
CA GLU A 44 11.53 -6.80 -8.59
C GLU A 44 11.30 -8.28 -8.25
N GLU A 45 12.34 -8.98 -7.83
CA GLU A 45 12.24 -10.35 -7.34
C GLU A 45 11.31 -10.42 -6.11
N GLN A 46 11.49 -9.53 -5.12
CA GLN A 46 10.61 -9.44 -3.95
C GLN A 46 9.15 -9.19 -4.34
N ARG A 47 8.89 -8.29 -5.31
CA ARG A 47 7.55 -8.06 -5.85
C ARG A 47 6.98 -9.31 -6.51
N ALA A 48 7.76 -10.01 -7.33
CA ALA A 48 7.31 -11.20 -8.04
C ALA A 48 6.89 -12.32 -7.06
N TRP A 49 7.72 -12.58 -6.04
CA TRP A 49 7.41 -13.57 -5.00
C TRP A 49 6.19 -13.18 -4.17
N ALA A 50 6.12 -11.92 -3.71
CA ALA A 50 4.97 -11.44 -2.96
C ALA A 50 3.69 -11.46 -3.81
N HIS A 51 3.77 -11.16 -5.10
CA HIS A 51 2.63 -11.22 -6.02
C HIS A 51 2.13 -12.65 -6.15
N ALA A 52 3.04 -13.60 -6.39
CA ALA A 52 2.68 -15.00 -6.51
C ALA A 52 2.02 -15.52 -5.22
N ALA A 53 2.57 -15.17 -4.05
CA ALA A 53 2.03 -15.57 -2.75
C ALA A 53 0.64 -14.96 -2.47
N LEU A 54 0.42 -13.68 -2.80
CA LEU A 54 -0.89 -13.04 -2.67
C LEU A 54 -1.94 -13.65 -3.61
N CYS A 55 -1.57 -13.97 -4.85
CA CYS A 55 -2.45 -14.68 -5.79
C CYS A 55 -2.74 -16.10 -5.30
N HIS A 56 -1.74 -16.81 -4.78
CA HIS A 56 -1.92 -18.13 -4.17
C HIS A 56 -2.93 -18.08 -3.03
N LEU A 57 -2.78 -17.12 -2.11
CA LEU A 57 -3.71 -16.92 -1.00
C LEU A 57 -5.13 -16.62 -1.47
N ALA A 58 -5.28 -15.79 -2.51
CA ALA A 58 -6.59 -15.49 -3.09
C ALA A 58 -7.25 -16.72 -3.72
N LEU A 59 -6.49 -17.55 -4.43
CA LEU A 59 -6.98 -18.80 -5.03
C LEU A 59 -7.41 -19.81 -3.96
N GLN A 60 -6.63 -19.96 -2.88
CA GLN A 60 -7.00 -20.80 -1.74
C GLN A 60 -8.31 -20.32 -1.10
N ALA A 61 -8.47 -19.00 -0.91
CA ALA A 61 -9.70 -18.43 -0.37
C ALA A 61 -10.91 -18.67 -1.29
N ILE A 62 -10.73 -18.52 -2.61
CA ILE A 62 -11.80 -18.82 -3.59
C ILE A 62 -12.21 -20.30 -3.49
N ALA A 63 -11.24 -21.21 -3.47
CA ALA A 63 -11.52 -22.64 -3.37
C ALA A 63 -12.19 -23.04 -2.05
N ALA A 64 -11.88 -22.33 -0.96
CA ALA A 64 -12.50 -22.57 0.36
C ALA A 64 -13.92 -22.00 0.48
N GLU A 65 -14.24 -20.93 -0.25
CA GLU A 65 -15.55 -20.26 -0.19
C GLU A 65 -16.57 -20.83 -1.19
N ASP A 66 -16.10 -21.31 -2.34
CA ASP A 66 -16.95 -21.82 -3.43
C ASP A 66 -16.39 -23.14 -3.99
N GLU A 67 -16.97 -24.25 -3.50
CA GLU A 67 -16.60 -25.59 -3.95
C GLU A 67 -16.85 -25.78 -5.45
N ALA A 68 -17.93 -25.22 -6.01
CA ALA A 68 -18.21 -25.35 -7.44
C ALA A 68 -17.18 -24.59 -8.29
N ALA A 69 -16.77 -23.40 -7.86
CA ALA A 69 -15.69 -22.66 -8.51
C ALA A 69 -14.34 -23.37 -8.42
N SER A 70 -14.08 -24.12 -7.34
CA SER A 70 -12.83 -24.88 -7.16
C SER A 70 -12.65 -25.99 -8.20
N TRP A 71 -13.76 -26.57 -8.68
CA TRP A 71 -13.77 -27.62 -9.71
C TRP A 71 -13.92 -27.08 -11.15
N ALA A 72 -14.22 -25.79 -11.31
CA ALA A 72 -14.33 -25.17 -12.62
C ALA A 72 -12.94 -24.98 -13.27
N PRO A 73 -12.79 -25.15 -14.60
CA PRO A 73 -11.55 -24.80 -15.29
C PRO A 73 -11.22 -23.31 -15.13
N GLN A 74 -10.02 -23.00 -14.61
CA GLN A 74 -9.53 -21.64 -14.44
C GLN A 74 -8.20 -21.46 -15.18
N VAL A 75 -8.05 -20.34 -15.88
CA VAL A 75 -6.76 -19.94 -16.45
C VAL A 75 -5.98 -19.19 -15.38
N VAL A 76 -4.94 -19.84 -14.84
CA VAL A 76 -4.07 -19.26 -13.81
C VAL A 76 -2.60 -19.39 -14.22
N LYS A 77 -1.75 -18.45 -13.80
CA LYS A 77 -0.30 -18.61 -14.02
C LYS A 77 0.22 -19.76 -13.15
N PRO A 78 1.04 -20.69 -13.69
CA PRO A 78 1.52 -21.85 -12.93
C PRO A 78 2.26 -21.50 -11.63
N ALA A 79 2.93 -20.35 -11.59
CA ALA A 79 3.66 -19.88 -10.41
C ALA A 79 2.78 -19.65 -9.17
N TYR A 80 1.45 -19.51 -9.33
CA TYR A 80 0.54 -19.27 -8.20
C TYR A 80 0.18 -20.58 -7.48
N PRO A 81 -0.42 -21.60 -8.12
CA PRO A 81 -0.79 -22.84 -7.44
C PRO A 81 0.41 -23.74 -7.10
N LEU A 82 1.54 -23.61 -7.82
CA LEU A 82 2.73 -24.45 -7.59
C LEU A 82 3.64 -23.93 -6.48
N LEU A 83 3.31 -22.79 -5.87
CA LEU A 83 4.07 -22.24 -4.75
C LEU A 83 3.97 -23.18 -3.54
N THR A 84 5.11 -23.55 -2.95
CA THR A 84 5.08 -24.35 -1.72
C THR A 84 4.57 -23.51 -0.54
N GLU A 85 4.03 -24.16 0.48
CA GLU A 85 3.57 -23.46 1.68
C GLU A 85 4.69 -22.66 2.35
N SER A 86 5.91 -23.22 2.41
CA SER A 86 7.08 -22.56 2.99
C SER A 86 7.46 -21.28 2.22
N GLU A 87 7.50 -21.35 0.88
CA GLU A 87 7.77 -20.19 0.02
C GLU A 87 6.70 -19.12 0.17
N CYS A 88 5.42 -19.53 0.17
CA CYS A 88 4.28 -18.65 0.37
C CYS A 88 4.38 -17.91 1.71
N GLN A 89 4.60 -18.65 2.81
CA GLN A 89 4.73 -18.06 4.14
C GLN A 89 5.93 -17.12 4.27
N ALA A 90 7.07 -17.45 3.67
CA ALA A 90 8.26 -16.60 3.69
C ALA A 90 8.01 -15.27 2.95
N ALA A 91 7.38 -15.33 1.78
CA ALA A 91 7.02 -14.16 0.99
C ALA A 91 5.99 -13.29 1.72
N LEU A 92 4.92 -13.90 2.26
CA LEU A 92 3.86 -13.19 2.98
C LEU A 92 4.37 -12.52 4.25
N ARG A 93 5.26 -13.16 5.03
CA ARG A 93 5.85 -12.55 6.25
C ARG A 93 6.60 -11.26 5.93
N THR A 94 7.39 -11.27 4.86
CA THR A 94 8.16 -10.11 4.42
C THR A 94 7.23 -9.01 3.90
N TYR A 95 6.25 -9.40 3.09
CA TYR A 95 5.20 -8.51 2.59
C TYR A 95 4.45 -7.83 3.73
N GLU A 96 3.92 -8.59 4.70
CA GLU A 96 3.10 -8.09 5.81
C GLU A 96 3.83 -7.04 6.65
N GLY A 97 5.11 -7.28 6.94
CA GLY A 97 5.94 -6.32 7.67
C GLY A 97 6.03 -4.98 6.95
N ARG A 98 6.39 -5.00 5.65
CA ARG A 98 6.53 -3.76 4.86
C ARG A 98 5.21 -3.07 4.61
N TYR A 99 4.17 -3.84 4.32
CA TYR A 99 2.80 -3.37 4.15
C TYR A 99 2.29 -2.63 5.40
N HIS A 100 2.48 -3.20 6.59
CA HIS A 100 2.12 -2.53 7.85
C HIS A 100 2.92 -1.25 8.07
N ASP A 101 4.19 -1.24 7.70
CA ASP A 101 5.02 -0.03 7.75
C ASP A 101 4.47 1.09 6.84
N ARG A 102 3.97 0.77 5.64
CA ARG A 102 3.31 1.78 4.79
C ARG A 102 2.06 2.37 5.45
N LEU A 103 1.23 1.52 6.06
CA LEU A 103 0.04 1.97 6.79
C LEU A 103 0.40 2.83 8.00
N ARG A 104 1.48 2.49 8.73
CA ARG A 104 2.01 3.32 9.81
C ARG A 104 2.42 4.69 9.29
N ALA A 105 3.13 4.76 8.16
CA ALA A 105 3.49 6.03 7.53
C ALA A 105 2.25 6.84 7.12
N ALA A 106 1.21 6.21 6.56
CA ALA A 106 -0.04 6.87 6.23
C ALA A 106 -0.73 7.49 7.46
N ILE A 107 -0.75 6.78 8.60
CA ILE A 107 -1.30 7.30 9.86
C ILE A 107 -0.55 8.55 10.33
N ILE A 108 0.79 8.55 10.21
CA ILE A 108 1.63 9.71 10.54
C ILE A 108 1.41 10.88 9.57
N ALA A 109 1.21 10.59 8.29
CA ALA A 109 0.99 11.61 7.26
C ALA A 109 -0.37 12.29 7.40
N LYS A 110 -1.39 11.59 7.91
CA LYS A 110 -2.78 12.04 7.96
C LYS A 110 -2.98 13.43 8.57
N PRO A 111 -2.43 13.80 9.75
CA PRO A 111 -2.57 15.16 10.29
C PRO A 111 -2.01 16.25 9.37
N PHE A 112 -0.93 15.97 8.61
CA PHE A 112 -0.40 16.93 7.64
C PHE A 112 -1.34 17.10 6.45
N ILE A 113 -1.94 16.01 5.97
CA ILE A 113 -2.93 16.02 4.89
C ILE A 113 -4.18 16.77 5.33
N GLU A 114 -4.70 16.50 6.52
CA GLU A 114 -5.88 17.20 7.07
C GLU A 114 -5.62 18.70 7.19
N LYS A 115 -4.43 19.11 7.63
CA LYS A 115 -4.04 20.52 7.70
C LYS A 115 -3.97 21.15 6.30
N ALA A 116 -3.38 20.45 5.34
CA ALA A 116 -3.22 20.94 3.98
C ALA A 116 -4.57 21.12 3.27
N LEU A 117 -5.49 20.17 3.44
CA LEU A 117 -6.82 20.21 2.81
C LEU A 117 -7.77 21.22 3.48
N ASN A 118 -7.77 21.31 4.81
CA ASN A 118 -8.78 22.09 5.54
C ASN A 118 -8.30 23.49 5.96
N GLY A 119 -7.01 23.79 5.88
CA GLY A 119 -6.40 25.04 6.37
C GLY A 119 -6.43 25.23 7.89
N ALA A 120 -7.19 24.40 8.62
CA ALA A 120 -7.32 24.41 10.07
C ALA A 120 -6.26 23.54 10.77
N PRO A 121 -5.95 23.80 12.06
CA PRO A 121 -5.14 22.89 12.87
C PRO A 121 -5.73 21.48 12.85
N PRO A 122 -4.94 20.44 12.51
CA PRO A 122 -5.45 19.08 12.47
C PRO A 122 -5.66 18.54 13.88
N ARG A 123 -6.48 17.48 14.00
CA ARG A 123 -6.59 16.77 15.27
C ARG A 123 -5.35 15.93 15.48
N LEU A 124 -4.55 16.30 16.47
CA LEU A 124 -3.37 15.52 16.84
C LEU A 124 -3.75 14.33 17.74
N PRO A 125 -3.00 13.22 17.66
CA PRO A 125 -3.21 12.10 18.58
C PRO A 125 -3.03 12.52 20.05
N PRO A 126 -3.66 11.79 21.01
CA PRO A 126 -3.49 12.05 22.43
C PRO A 126 -2.01 12.09 22.85
N GLY A 127 -1.62 13.13 23.59
CA GLY A 127 -0.24 13.34 24.05
C GLY A 127 0.69 14.02 23.04
N VAL A 128 0.27 14.20 21.78
CA VAL A 128 1.06 14.93 20.77
C VAL A 128 0.66 16.40 20.75
N THR A 129 1.58 17.30 21.10
CA THR A 129 1.31 18.74 21.21
C THR A 129 1.78 19.55 19.99
N LYS A 130 2.65 18.98 19.14
CA LYS A 130 3.22 19.65 17.97
C LYS A 130 3.08 18.77 16.74
N LEU A 131 2.70 19.38 15.62
CA LEU A 131 2.67 18.72 14.32
C LEU A 131 4.08 18.66 13.73
N THR A 132 4.87 17.68 14.17
CA THR A 132 6.18 17.36 13.60
C THR A 132 6.27 15.86 13.33
N LEU A 133 7.06 15.49 12.31
CA LEU A 133 7.28 14.07 11.98
C LEU A 133 7.89 13.32 13.17
N THR A 134 8.83 13.94 13.88
CA THR A 134 9.47 13.34 15.06
C THR A 134 8.46 13.07 16.18
N ALA A 135 7.61 14.04 16.54
CA ALA A 135 6.65 13.86 17.64
C ALA A 135 5.59 12.79 17.31
N LEU A 136 5.15 12.73 16.05
CA LEU A 136 4.23 11.69 15.60
C LEU A 136 4.91 10.32 15.54
N ALA A 137 6.18 10.25 15.10
CA ALA A 137 6.97 9.02 15.08
C ALA A 137 7.21 8.47 16.50
N GLU A 138 7.54 9.32 17.47
CA GLU A 138 7.65 8.95 18.89
C GLU A 138 6.33 8.39 19.43
N TRP A 139 5.22 9.07 19.16
CA TRP A 139 3.90 8.60 19.56
C TRP A 139 3.58 7.23 18.96
N ARG A 140 3.89 7.03 17.68
CA ARG A 140 3.62 5.75 17.01
C ARG A 140 4.50 4.63 17.53
N ASP A 141 5.79 4.87 17.75
CA ASP A 141 6.71 3.87 18.28
C ASP A 141 6.31 3.45 19.70
N LYS A 142 5.85 4.38 20.55
CA LYS A 142 5.27 4.04 21.87
C LYS A 142 4.04 3.14 21.79
N LEU A 143 3.17 3.36 20.79
CA LEU A 143 2.00 2.50 20.60
C LEU A 143 2.36 1.11 20.10
N ASP A 144 3.34 1.01 19.21
CA ASP A 144 3.80 -0.27 18.66
C ASP A 144 4.66 -1.04 19.68
N LYS A 145 5.31 -0.35 20.63
CA LYS A 145 6.19 -0.92 21.67
C LYS A 145 5.93 -0.26 23.03
N PRO A 146 4.83 -0.60 23.72
CA PRO A 146 4.47 0.05 24.98
C PRO A 146 5.50 -0.19 26.10
N ASP A 147 6.20 -1.32 26.06
CA ASP A 147 7.20 -1.72 27.07
C ASP A 147 8.61 -1.16 26.79
N SER A 148 8.80 -0.40 25.71
CA SER A 148 10.10 0.17 25.38
C SER A 148 10.39 1.39 26.25
N GLU A 149 11.54 1.39 26.94
CA GLU A 149 11.96 2.48 27.83
C GLU A 149 12.18 3.82 27.09
N ALA A 150 12.51 3.78 25.80
CA ALA A 150 12.78 4.97 25.00
C ALA A 150 12.29 4.81 23.55
N PRO A 151 11.40 5.69 23.05
CA PRO A 151 11.01 5.70 21.64
C PRO A 151 12.21 6.05 20.75
N ASP A 152 12.32 5.37 19.61
CA ASP A 152 13.33 5.67 18.59
C ASP A 152 12.68 6.23 17.31
N PRO A 153 12.35 7.54 17.29
CA PRO A 153 11.77 8.15 16.10
C PRO A 153 12.73 8.11 14.91
N LYS A 154 14.04 8.06 15.12
CA LYS A 154 15.02 7.99 14.02
C LYS A 154 14.88 6.67 13.28
N ASN A 155 14.74 5.55 14.00
CA ASN A 155 14.52 4.24 13.41
C ASN A 155 13.20 4.17 12.63
N PHE A 156 12.12 4.76 13.17
CA PHE A 156 10.87 4.90 12.40
C PHE A 156 11.09 5.70 11.12
N LEU A 157 11.77 6.85 11.21
CA LEU A 157 11.99 7.71 10.04
C LEU A 157 12.82 7.03 8.96
N THR A 158 13.81 6.20 9.32
CA THR A 158 14.68 5.52 8.37
C THR A 158 14.05 4.26 7.78
N ARG A 159 13.38 3.42 8.59
CA ARG A 159 12.85 2.12 8.15
C ARG A 159 11.41 2.17 7.64
N VAL A 160 10.62 3.08 8.21
CA VAL A 160 9.18 3.16 7.91
C VAL A 160 8.89 4.35 7.02
N TRP A 161 9.22 5.57 7.47
CA TRP A 161 8.81 6.79 6.79
C TRP A 161 9.45 6.94 5.40
N ARG A 162 10.79 7.00 5.32
CA ARG A 162 11.49 7.26 4.06
C ARG A 162 11.15 6.24 2.96
N PRO A 163 11.13 4.93 3.22
CA PRO A 163 10.79 3.97 2.17
C PRO A 163 9.31 4.04 1.78
N SER A 164 8.42 4.57 2.63
CA SER A 164 6.99 4.73 2.32
C SER A 164 6.68 5.91 1.40
N LEU A 165 7.60 6.88 1.28
CA LEU A 165 7.38 8.12 0.53
C LEU A 165 6.93 7.90 -0.93
N PRO A 166 7.54 6.99 -1.72
CA PRO A 166 7.12 6.74 -3.10
C PRO A 166 5.65 6.32 -3.26
N VAL A 167 5.07 5.69 -2.24
CA VAL A 167 3.72 5.11 -2.26
C VAL A 167 2.79 5.76 -1.24
N LEU A 168 3.18 6.91 -0.69
CA LEU A 168 2.45 7.55 0.39
C LEU A 168 0.98 7.89 0.00
N PRO A 169 0.65 8.36 -1.22
CA PRO A 169 -0.74 8.57 -1.62
C PRO A 169 -1.55 7.26 -1.61
N ALA A 170 -0.98 6.17 -2.09
CA ALA A 170 -1.65 4.86 -2.09
C ALA A 170 -1.85 4.32 -0.67
N ALA A 171 -0.85 4.46 0.20
CA ALA A 171 -0.95 4.08 1.61
C ALA A 171 -2.03 4.91 2.34
N LEU A 172 -2.13 6.20 2.05
CA LEU A 172 -3.18 7.09 2.56
C LEU A 172 -4.56 6.68 2.04
N GLY A 173 -4.69 6.44 0.73
CA GLY A 173 -5.92 5.98 0.10
C GLY A 173 -6.44 4.70 0.76
N LEU A 174 -5.56 3.72 0.97
CA LEU A 174 -5.88 2.50 1.69
C LEU A 174 -6.32 2.77 3.14
N ASN A 175 -5.59 3.61 3.88
CA ASN A 175 -5.93 3.95 5.26
C ASN A 175 -7.31 4.64 5.38
N ILE A 176 -7.65 5.50 4.42
CA ILE A 176 -8.95 6.18 4.34
C ILE A 176 -10.05 5.18 4.06
N VAL A 177 -9.90 4.33 3.05
CA VAL A 177 -10.87 3.27 2.72
C VAL A 177 -11.11 2.36 3.92
N TYR A 178 -10.06 1.91 4.60
CA TYR A 178 -10.17 1.14 5.85
C TYR A 178 -10.91 1.87 6.95
N THR A 179 -10.66 3.17 7.12
CA THR A 179 -11.37 3.99 8.11
C THR A 179 -12.87 4.06 7.78
N HIS A 180 -13.23 4.19 6.50
CA HIS A 180 -14.62 4.19 6.05
C HIS A 180 -15.29 2.83 6.27
N LEU A 181 -14.64 1.74 5.90
CA LEU A 181 -15.13 0.38 6.11
C LEU A 181 -15.42 0.11 7.60
N ARG A 182 -14.51 0.50 8.51
CA ARG A 182 -14.74 0.36 9.97
C ARG A 182 -15.90 1.20 10.48
N ARG A 183 -16.05 2.43 9.98
CA ARG A 183 -17.18 3.31 10.34
C ARG A 183 -18.52 2.77 9.82
N GLY A 184 -18.50 2.03 8.72
CA GLY A 184 -19.66 1.33 8.16
C GLY A 184 -20.09 0.09 8.94
N GLY A 185 -19.47 -0.22 10.07
CA GLY A 185 -19.87 -1.32 10.96
C GLY A 185 -19.02 -2.58 10.85
N LEU A 186 -17.96 -2.59 10.04
CA LEU A 186 -17.00 -3.71 10.04
C LEU A 186 -16.16 -3.68 11.32
N ALA A 187 -16.40 -4.65 12.19
CA ALA A 187 -15.69 -4.80 13.47
C ALA A 187 -14.18 -5.05 13.24
N THR A 188 -13.85 -5.83 12.22
CA THR A 188 -12.48 -6.17 11.82
C THR A 188 -12.24 -5.73 10.37
N LEU A 189 -10.98 -5.39 10.06
CA LEU A 189 -10.61 -5.13 8.66
C LEU A 189 -10.67 -6.44 7.88
N PRO A 190 -11.16 -6.42 6.63
CA PRO A 190 -11.11 -7.59 5.77
C PRO A 190 -9.67 -8.09 5.65
N PRO A 191 -9.42 -9.40 5.70
CA PRO A 191 -8.11 -9.95 5.40
C PRO A 191 -7.70 -9.60 3.97
N VAL A 192 -6.39 -9.53 3.71
CA VAL A 192 -5.86 -9.00 2.45
C VAL A 192 -6.49 -9.67 1.23
N TYR A 193 -6.70 -10.99 1.24
CA TYR A 193 -7.27 -11.74 0.12
C TYR A 193 -8.68 -11.26 -0.29
N GLN A 194 -9.50 -10.76 0.64
CA GLN A 194 -10.82 -10.21 0.31
C GLN A 194 -10.68 -8.87 -0.41
N LEU A 195 -9.69 -8.07 -0.01
CA LEU A 195 -9.40 -6.79 -0.64
C LEU A 195 -8.84 -6.97 -2.05
N LEU A 196 -7.99 -7.98 -2.25
CA LEU A 196 -7.48 -8.34 -3.58
C LEU A 196 -8.63 -8.62 -4.55
N ARG A 197 -9.75 -9.16 -4.07
CA ARG A 197 -10.86 -9.64 -4.90
C ARG A 197 -11.99 -8.63 -5.09
N SER A 198 -12.00 -7.50 -4.39
CA SER A 198 -13.08 -6.51 -4.51
C SER A 198 -12.68 -5.38 -5.47
N PRO A 199 -13.23 -5.36 -6.70
CA PRO A 199 -12.87 -4.33 -7.67
C PRO A 199 -13.32 -2.94 -7.21
N GLU A 200 -14.42 -2.84 -6.46
CA GLU A 200 -14.92 -1.57 -5.90
C GLU A 200 -13.95 -1.01 -4.86
N ILE A 201 -13.43 -1.87 -3.96
CA ILE A 201 -12.46 -1.45 -2.95
C ILE A 201 -11.16 -1.03 -3.62
N LEU A 202 -10.64 -1.81 -4.57
CA LEU A 202 -9.42 -1.48 -5.32
C LEU A 202 -9.57 -0.15 -6.06
N LYS A 203 -10.71 0.03 -6.75
CA LYS A 203 -11.06 1.30 -7.41
C LYS A 203 -11.04 2.46 -6.43
N CYS A 204 -11.73 2.33 -5.29
CA CYS A 204 -11.75 3.37 -4.24
C CYS A 204 -10.35 3.72 -3.75
N ILE A 205 -9.48 2.72 -3.54
CA ILE A 205 -8.10 2.95 -3.08
C ILE A 205 -7.33 3.76 -4.13
N VAL A 206 -7.38 3.35 -5.40
CA VAL A 206 -6.64 4.00 -6.49
C VAL A 206 -7.15 5.42 -6.74
N GLU A 207 -8.45 5.64 -6.80
CA GLU A 207 -9.04 6.98 -6.99
C GLU A 207 -8.74 7.91 -5.82
N THR A 208 -8.79 7.39 -4.57
CA THR A 208 -8.41 8.18 -3.39
C THR A 208 -6.92 8.52 -3.41
N ALA A 209 -6.06 7.59 -3.82
CA ALA A 209 -4.62 7.82 -3.95
C ALA A 209 -4.35 8.94 -4.95
N GLN A 210 -4.97 8.89 -6.13
CA GLN A 210 -4.85 9.90 -7.19
C GLN A 210 -5.28 11.28 -6.69
N ALA A 211 -6.43 11.38 -6.02
CA ALA A 211 -6.93 12.63 -5.48
C ALA A 211 -5.97 13.27 -4.44
N LEU A 212 -5.15 12.46 -3.78
CA LEU A 212 -4.20 12.91 -2.76
C LEU A 212 -2.81 13.28 -3.31
N GLU A 213 -2.46 12.91 -4.55
CA GLU A 213 -1.11 13.08 -5.10
C GLU A 213 -0.60 14.52 -5.00
N ALA A 214 -1.39 15.49 -5.51
CA ALA A 214 -1.02 16.90 -5.49
C ALA A 214 -0.84 17.44 -4.06
N THR A 215 -1.73 17.03 -3.15
CA THR A 215 -1.68 17.44 -1.74
C THR A 215 -0.42 16.89 -1.07
N VAL A 216 -0.13 15.60 -1.27
CA VAL A 216 1.08 14.93 -0.76
C VAL A 216 2.34 15.63 -1.24
N LEU A 217 2.42 15.96 -2.53
CA LEU A 217 3.57 16.66 -3.12
C LEU A 217 3.71 18.12 -2.62
N SER A 218 2.60 18.78 -2.31
CA SER A 218 2.65 20.16 -1.79
C SER A 218 3.17 20.30 -0.36
N ILE A 219 3.23 19.20 0.42
CA ILE A 219 3.63 19.24 1.83
C ILE A 219 5.17 19.27 1.92
N PRO A 220 5.79 20.40 2.35
CA PRO A 220 7.26 20.53 2.33
C PRO A 220 7.98 19.55 3.25
N LYS A 221 7.28 19.00 4.25
CA LYS A 221 7.84 18.03 5.20
C LYS A 221 8.02 16.63 4.61
N PHE A 222 7.32 16.31 3.53
CA PHE A 222 7.39 14.98 2.94
C PHE A 222 8.59 14.83 2.01
N GLN A 223 9.06 15.93 1.40
CA GLN A 223 10.27 15.98 0.57
C GLN A 223 10.31 14.86 -0.48
N ILE A 224 9.19 14.63 -1.17
CA ILE A 224 9.06 13.59 -2.18
C ILE A 224 9.43 14.19 -3.53
N PRO A 225 10.51 13.74 -4.18
CA PRO A 225 10.77 14.12 -5.55
C PRO A 225 9.65 13.56 -6.46
N PRO A 226 9.00 14.37 -7.31
CA PRO A 226 7.88 13.91 -8.13
C PRO A 226 8.19 12.70 -9.02
N GLU A 227 9.44 12.54 -9.42
CA GLU A 227 10.00 11.43 -10.20
C GLU A 227 10.26 10.16 -9.38
N ARG A 228 10.07 10.20 -8.06
CA ARG A 228 10.12 9.03 -7.19
C ARG A 228 8.74 8.60 -6.69
N LEU A 229 7.69 9.35 -7.06
CA LEU A 229 6.33 9.01 -6.69
C LEU A 229 5.76 7.96 -7.65
N LEU A 230 5.36 6.81 -7.10
CA LEU A 230 4.62 5.79 -7.82
C LEU A 230 3.15 6.20 -7.93
N ARG A 231 2.66 6.25 -9.17
CA ARG A 231 1.34 6.75 -9.54
C ARG A 231 0.47 5.59 -9.99
N PHE A 232 -0.53 5.23 -9.17
CA PHE A 232 -1.45 4.14 -9.53
C PHE A 232 -2.57 4.68 -10.42
N ARG A 233 -2.82 4.01 -11.54
CA ARG A 233 -3.82 4.40 -12.55
C ARG A 233 -4.76 3.24 -12.83
N LEU A 234 -6.06 3.49 -12.93
CA LEU A 234 -7.00 2.47 -13.41
C LEU A 234 -6.88 2.38 -14.93
N THR A 235 -6.83 1.16 -15.46
CA THR A 235 -6.64 0.88 -16.89
C THR A 235 -7.58 -0.21 -17.40
#